data_AF-A0A8T6M2I1-F1
#
_entry.id   AF-A0A8T6M2I1-F1
#
_cell.length_a   1.000
_cell.length_b   1.000
_cell.length_c   1.000
_cell.angle_alpha   90.00
_cell.angle_beta   90.00
_cell.angle_gamma   90.00
#
_symmetry.space_group_name_H-M   'P 1'
#
loop_
_entity.id
_entity.type
_entity.pdbx_description
1 polymer ?
#
loop_
_entity_poly.entity_id
_entity_poly.type
_entity_poly.pdbx_seq_one_letter_code
_entity_poly.pdbx_strand_id
1 'polypeptide(L)'
;GGASLEDITSEIAKAIPPPVSLKKNAIEAVLYRGEFKLDSITLTNNLKSNVIARLSVNGTAFPLVTLEKTEINIPSKEEISTQIKLEAPDDIRYGTYTGMLSIDFNSSAIPSLSLPITIKVIEKMEPLLDVKVEAITKEVYPGEHLKFGTTIYNMGQTDRVDVVMNYSVKVARTEEVIETMSETLAVDTSKSFYRSINISKDTNPGQYIIEATGTYAYNNKTATSLDTFQVVSEPFLVRIIKEALSFRMYGIHIWQLFVIIIIIIILIRAYLKMKEKWIEEAKKRLRYTFPVDLRKLPRKSARSLWIGKIAEAGKDAYLDMDDLTVHLLAAGGTGSGKSVAAMGVVEELLDKGIPVLVFDPTMQWTGFMKPCTEDHMTKFYEEFGMKKERAKAYKTNLIYVEDPDKFEIDVKKCMEKKGELTIFGISKLRSGHMDKAVQKVIDSVFDASLPESSQLKAMLVFDEVHRLLPKYGGTRGYISLERGMREFRKWGLGMIMISQVLSDFRGAVRANVGTELQLRTKYSGDLNRVKEKYGGNYVKAVVK
;
A
#
# COMPACT_ATOMS: atom_id res chain seq x y z
N GLY A 1 -46.25 95.66 28.40
CA GLY A 1 -47.02 96.33 27.34
C GLY A 1 -48.48 96.15 27.69
N GLY A 2 -49.20 97.25 27.88
CA GLY A 2 -50.60 97.24 28.31
C GLY A 2 -51.51 96.66 27.24
N ALA A 3 -52.51 95.90 27.69
CA ALA A 3 -53.68 95.61 26.86
C ALA A 3 -54.38 96.95 26.56
N SER A 4 -54.67 97.20 25.30
CA SER A 4 -55.31 98.44 24.84
C SER A 4 -56.80 98.41 25.21
N LEU A 5 -57.42 99.59 25.34
CA LEU A 5 -58.88 99.73 25.55
C LEU A 5 -59.72 99.10 24.41
N GLU A 6 -59.11 98.74 23.27
CA GLU A 6 -59.75 98.03 22.17
C GLU A 6 -59.93 96.52 22.47
N ASP A 7 -59.03 95.91 23.25
CA ASP A 7 -59.18 94.51 23.68
C ASP A 7 -60.36 94.34 24.65
N ILE A 8 -60.55 95.30 25.55
CA ILE A 8 -61.65 95.32 26.54
C ILE A 8 -63.01 95.53 25.86
N THR A 9 -63.06 96.28 24.75
CA THR A 9 -64.30 96.50 23.99
C THR A 9 -64.63 95.32 23.05
N SER A 10 -63.65 94.51 22.63
CA SER A 10 -63.91 93.23 21.96
C SER A 10 -64.32 92.11 22.92
N GLU A 11 -63.82 92.12 24.16
CA GLU A 11 -64.19 91.16 25.21
C GLU A 11 -65.62 91.37 25.73
N ILE A 12 -66.11 92.62 25.81
CA ILE A 12 -67.48 92.91 26.23
C ILE A 12 -68.52 92.51 25.15
N ALA A 13 -68.14 92.52 23.86
CA ALA A 13 -69.00 92.02 22.78
C ALA A 13 -69.09 90.48 22.71
N LYS A 14 -68.16 89.76 23.34
CA LYS A 14 -68.17 88.28 23.48
C LYS A 14 -68.97 87.77 24.68
N ALA A 15 -69.48 88.64 25.55
CA ALA A 15 -70.12 88.27 26.81
C ALA A 15 -71.65 88.10 26.74
N ILE A 16 -72.27 88.28 25.57
CA ILE A 16 -73.67 87.89 25.35
C ILE A 16 -73.65 86.50 24.69
N PRO A 17 -74.04 85.43 25.41
CA PRO A 17 -74.08 84.10 24.81
C PRO A 17 -75.07 84.10 23.64
N PRO A 18 -74.76 83.43 22.51
CA PRO A 18 -75.67 83.34 21.39
C PRO A 18 -76.99 82.70 21.85
N PRO A 19 -78.14 83.03 21.21
CA PRO A 19 -79.45 82.56 21.61
C PRO A 19 -79.52 81.04 21.84
N VAL A 20 -78.84 80.27 20.98
CA VAL A 20 -78.59 78.84 21.13
C VAL A 20 -77.12 78.56 20.78
N SER A 21 -76.43 77.72 21.55
CA SER A 21 -75.06 77.28 21.27
C SER A 21 -74.96 75.76 21.09
N LEU A 22 -74.07 75.33 20.20
CA LEU A 22 -73.71 73.93 19.97
C LEU A 22 -72.32 73.66 20.54
N LYS A 23 -72.17 72.63 21.39
CA LYS A 23 -70.87 72.32 22.04
C LYS A 23 -69.86 71.58 21.15
N LYS A 24 -70.24 71.23 19.91
CA LYS A 24 -69.44 70.40 19.01
C LYS A 24 -69.12 71.14 17.71
N ASN A 25 -67.91 70.95 17.20
CA ASN A 25 -67.40 71.67 16.01
C ASN A 25 -67.32 70.83 14.72
N ALA A 26 -67.21 69.49 14.83
CA ALA A 26 -67.30 68.56 13.71
C ALA A 26 -67.68 67.14 14.19
N ILE A 27 -68.16 66.30 13.28
CA ILE A 27 -68.34 64.86 13.49
C ILE A 27 -67.40 64.11 12.55
N GLU A 28 -66.45 63.37 13.10
CA GLU A 28 -65.48 62.59 12.32
C GLU A 28 -65.48 61.13 12.77
N ALA A 29 -65.60 60.21 11.81
CA ALA A 29 -65.56 58.78 12.07
C ALA A 29 -64.83 58.02 10.96
N VAL A 30 -64.11 56.97 11.36
CA VAL A 30 -63.60 55.93 10.45
C VAL A 30 -64.37 54.67 10.80
N LEU A 31 -65.02 54.06 9.80
CA LEU A 31 -65.86 52.88 9.96
C LEU A 31 -65.44 51.78 8.99
N TYR A 32 -65.55 50.53 9.42
CA TYR A 32 -65.56 49.37 8.55
C TYR A 32 -66.99 49.04 8.11
N ARG A 33 -67.16 48.31 7.00
CA ARG A 33 -68.47 47.78 6.59
C ARG A 33 -69.09 46.94 7.71
N GLY A 34 -70.39 47.15 7.96
CA GLY A 34 -71.15 46.51 9.02
C GLY A 34 -70.91 47.08 10.42
N GLU A 35 -70.03 48.07 10.57
CA GLU A 35 -69.75 48.73 11.85
C GLU A 35 -70.65 49.97 12.02
N PHE A 36 -71.04 50.23 13.28
CA PHE A 36 -71.67 51.48 13.66
C PHE A 36 -70.98 52.09 14.89
N LYS A 37 -71.01 53.41 14.97
CA LYS A 37 -70.51 54.20 16.08
C LYS A 37 -71.59 55.18 16.52
N LEU A 38 -71.79 55.29 17.82
CA LEU A 38 -72.67 56.29 18.42
C LEU A 38 -71.87 57.55 18.73
N ASP A 39 -72.41 58.68 18.32
CA ASP A 39 -71.90 60.00 18.66
C ASP A 39 -73.03 60.84 19.28
N SER A 40 -72.71 61.95 19.94
CA SER A 40 -73.70 62.83 20.55
C SER A 40 -73.41 64.30 20.28
N ILE A 41 -74.46 65.07 20.07
CA ILE A 41 -74.41 66.53 20.00
C ILE A 41 -75.20 67.13 21.17
N THR A 42 -74.71 68.23 21.72
CA THR A 42 -75.34 68.94 22.84
C THR A 42 -75.66 70.36 22.45
N LEU A 43 -76.93 70.73 22.56
CA LEU A 43 -77.47 72.06 22.29
C LEU A 43 -77.87 72.74 23.61
N THR A 44 -77.50 74.01 23.76
CA THR A 44 -77.78 74.83 24.95
C THR A 44 -78.67 76.00 24.56
N ASN A 45 -79.84 76.14 25.19
CA ASN A 45 -80.76 77.26 24.96
C ASN A 45 -80.54 78.38 25.98
N ASN A 46 -80.03 79.54 25.55
CA ASN A 46 -79.77 80.68 26.44
C ASN A 46 -80.97 81.65 26.56
N LEU A 47 -82.07 81.40 25.86
CA LEU A 47 -83.27 82.24 25.86
C LEU A 47 -84.23 81.94 27.03
N LYS A 48 -85.10 82.91 27.34
CA LYS A 48 -86.17 82.79 28.35
C LYS A 48 -87.41 82.00 27.87
N SER A 49 -87.40 81.51 26.63
CA SER A 49 -88.48 80.76 26.00
C SER A 49 -87.97 79.41 25.48
N ASN A 50 -88.87 78.43 25.38
CA ASN A 50 -88.53 77.13 24.79
C ASN A 50 -88.25 77.29 23.29
N VAL A 51 -87.23 76.59 22.81
CA VAL A 51 -86.81 76.61 21.40
C VAL A 51 -86.94 75.20 20.84
N ILE A 52 -87.54 75.10 19.66
CA ILE A 52 -87.64 73.82 18.95
C ILE A 52 -86.57 73.82 17.85
N ALA A 53 -85.66 72.84 17.91
CA ALA A 53 -84.61 72.60 16.94
C ALA A 53 -84.99 71.44 16.03
N ARG A 54 -84.95 71.65 14.71
CA ARG A 54 -85.15 70.64 13.68
C ARG A 54 -83.82 70.29 13.04
N LEU A 55 -83.48 69.02 13.06
CA LEU A 55 -82.18 68.51 12.62
C LEU A 55 -82.35 67.82 11.27
N SER A 56 -81.47 68.15 10.33
CA SER A 56 -81.41 67.52 9.02
C SER A 56 -79.96 67.29 8.61
N VAL A 57 -79.68 66.16 7.99
CA VAL A 57 -78.34 65.85 7.46
C VAL A 57 -78.39 65.95 5.95
N ASN A 58 -77.43 66.67 5.36
CA ASN A 58 -77.28 66.83 3.93
C ASN A 58 -75.92 66.32 3.46
N GLY A 59 -75.80 65.97 2.18
CA GLY A 59 -74.55 65.54 1.56
C GLY A 59 -74.44 64.01 1.42
N THR A 60 -73.27 63.54 0.99
CA THR A 60 -73.03 62.12 0.71
C THR A 60 -72.97 61.28 1.97
N ALA A 61 -72.79 61.89 3.14
CA ALA A 61 -72.86 61.22 4.44
C ALA A 61 -74.30 60.91 4.91
N PHE A 62 -75.35 61.49 4.31
CA PHE A 62 -76.75 61.26 4.71
C PHE A 62 -77.13 59.78 4.92
N PRO A 63 -76.87 58.82 4.00
CA PRO A 63 -77.23 57.42 4.19
C PRO A 63 -76.48 56.72 5.32
N LEU A 64 -75.39 57.31 5.83
CA LEU A 64 -74.54 56.76 6.89
C LEU A 64 -74.90 57.31 8.27
N VAL A 65 -75.84 58.27 8.35
CA VAL A 65 -76.13 59.00 9.58
C VAL A 65 -77.62 58.86 9.92
N THR A 66 -77.92 58.26 11.06
CA THR A 66 -79.26 58.16 11.62
C THR A 66 -79.39 59.05 12.86
N LEU A 67 -80.31 60.00 12.83
CA LEU A 67 -80.63 60.86 13.97
C LEU A 67 -81.64 60.17 14.87
N GLU A 68 -81.37 60.10 16.18
CA GLU A 68 -82.31 59.54 17.16
C GLU A 68 -83.60 60.37 17.26
N LYS A 69 -83.46 61.70 17.20
CA LYS A 69 -84.57 62.66 17.22
C LYS A 69 -84.35 63.71 16.12
N THR A 70 -85.35 63.92 15.28
CA THR A 70 -85.34 64.93 14.21
C THR A 70 -85.85 66.29 14.68
N GLU A 71 -86.62 66.32 15.77
CA GLU A 71 -87.13 67.54 16.40
C GLU A 71 -86.89 67.47 17.91
N ILE A 72 -86.24 68.50 18.45
CA ILE A 72 -85.82 68.57 19.85
C ILE A 72 -86.39 69.85 20.44
N ASN A 73 -87.23 69.70 21.46
CA ASN A 73 -87.70 70.82 22.26
C ASN A 73 -86.68 71.08 23.38
N ILE A 74 -86.02 72.23 23.34
CA ILE A 74 -85.01 72.66 24.31
C ILE A 74 -85.65 73.70 25.25
N PRO A 75 -85.94 73.34 26.51
CA PRO A 75 -86.51 74.25 27.49
C PRO A 75 -85.65 75.49 27.71
N SER A 76 -86.25 76.56 28.22
CA SER A 76 -85.53 77.78 28.56
C SER A 76 -84.39 77.50 29.55
N LYS A 77 -83.18 77.99 29.23
CA LYS A 77 -81.97 77.86 30.05
C LYS A 77 -81.49 76.43 30.32
N GLU A 78 -81.92 75.44 29.54
CA GLU A 78 -81.48 74.06 29.66
C GLU A 78 -80.59 73.61 28.49
N GLU A 79 -79.89 72.49 28.71
CA GLU A 79 -79.09 71.80 27.71
C GLU A 79 -79.68 70.42 27.43
N ILE A 80 -79.74 70.02 26.16
CA ILE A 80 -80.17 68.69 25.74
C ILE A 80 -79.11 68.08 24.82
N SER A 81 -78.79 66.82 25.06
CA SER A 81 -78.01 65.99 24.16
C SER A 81 -78.91 65.03 23.37
N THR A 82 -78.57 64.81 22.10
CA THR A 82 -79.16 63.77 21.25
C THR A 82 -78.06 62.89 20.69
N GLN A 83 -78.34 61.59 20.53
CA GLN A 83 -77.41 60.70 19.88
C GLN A 83 -77.60 60.71 18.36
N ILE A 84 -76.49 60.48 17.68
CA ILE A 84 -76.36 60.34 16.24
C ILE A 84 -75.66 59.01 16.00
N LYS A 85 -76.33 58.07 15.34
CA LYS A 85 -75.74 56.79 14.94
C LYS A 85 -75.08 56.96 13.57
N LEU A 86 -73.78 56.74 13.51
CA LEU A 86 -72.99 56.67 12.28
C LEU A 86 -72.82 55.20 11.93
N GLU A 87 -73.35 54.74 10.81
CA GLU A 87 -73.35 53.32 10.42
C GLU A 87 -72.90 53.19 8.98
N ALA A 88 -72.03 52.22 8.71
CA ALA A 88 -71.59 51.88 7.36
C ALA A 88 -72.24 50.56 6.93
N PRO A 89 -73.30 50.59 6.09
CA PRO A 89 -73.92 49.39 5.54
C PRO A 89 -72.91 48.50 4.80
N ASP A 90 -73.17 47.18 4.74
CA ASP A 90 -72.27 46.22 4.11
C ASP A 90 -72.04 46.47 2.60
N ASP A 91 -73.02 47.09 1.94
CA ASP A 91 -73.01 47.38 0.50
C ASP A 91 -72.41 48.75 0.14
N ILE A 92 -72.03 49.57 1.12
CA ILE A 92 -71.47 50.90 0.87
C ILE A 92 -70.08 50.80 0.22
N ARG A 93 -69.77 51.68 -0.76
CA ARG A 93 -68.45 51.74 -1.38
C ARG A 93 -67.41 52.28 -0.41
N TYR A 94 -66.16 51.84 -0.54
CA TYR A 94 -65.05 52.44 0.20
C TYR A 94 -64.80 53.87 -0.30
N GLY A 95 -64.52 54.77 0.63
CA GLY A 95 -64.34 56.19 0.31
C GLY A 95 -64.63 57.11 1.49
N THR A 96 -64.46 58.41 1.26
CA THR A 96 -64.78 59.45 2.23
C THR A 96 -66.13 60.07 1.88
N TYR A 97 -67.05 60.03 2.83
CA TYR A 97 -68.39 60.59 2.74
C TYR A 97 -68.44 61.87 3.58
N THR A 98 -68.88 62.96 2.97
CA THR A 98 -68.94 64.27 3.62
C THR A 98 -70.37 64.80 3.60
N GLY A 99 -70.73 65.53 4.66
CA GLY A 99 -72.05 66.11 4.79
C GLY A 99 -72.07 67.25 5.80
N MET A 100 -73.23 67.89 5.92
CA MET A 100 -73.48 68.92 6.92
C MET A 100 -74.74 68.54 7.70
N LEU A 101 -74.66 68.54 9.02
CA LEU A 101 -75.82 68.53 9.90
C LEU A 101 -76.30 69.97 10.07
N SER A 102 -77.44 70.29 9.47
CA SER A 102 -78.12 71.57 9.60
C SER A 102 -79.16 71.51 10.71
N ILE A 103 -79.15 72.51 11.58
CA ILE A 103 -80.04 72.66 12.73
C ILE A 103 -80.81 73.97 12.55
N ASP A 104 -82.09 73.86 12.21
CA ASP A 104 -82.99 74.98 12.00
C ASP A 104 -83.91 75.16 13.21
N PHE A 105 -84.22 76.41 13.55
CA PHE A 105 -85.04 76.73 14.72
C PHE A 105 -86.41 77.28 14.32
N ASN A 106 -87.41 77.13 15.19
CA ASN A 106 -88.78 77.58 14.95
C ASN A 106 -88.96 79.12 14.87
N SER A 107 -87.93 79.91 15.22
CA SER A 107 -87.96 81.37 15.17
C SER A 107 -86.91 81.89 14.21
N SER A 108 -87.32 82.73 13.25
CA SER A 108 -86.42 83.39 12.29
C SER A 108 -85.41 84.35 12.93
N ALA A 109 -85.54 84.63 14.23
CA ALA A 109 -84.59 85.44 15.00
C ALA A 109 -83.35 84.64 15.46
N ILE A 110 -83.36 83.30 15.33
CA ILE A 110 -82.23 82.43 15.69
C ILE A 110 -81.56 81.95 14.39
N PRO A 111 -80.26 82.20 14.18
CA PRO A 111 -79.56 81.71 13.00
C PRO A 111 -79.47 80.17 13.04
N SER A 112 -79.59 79.54 11.87
CA SER A 112 -79.37 78.10 11.74
C SER A 112 -77.91 77.75 12.03
N LEU A 113 -77.69 76.62 12.69
CA LEU A 113 -76.35 76.10 12.98
C LEU A 113 -76.04 74.98 12.00
N SER A 114 -74.77 74.86 11.61
CA SER A 114 -74.33 73.79 10.72
C SER A 114 -73.04 73.15 11.25
N LEU A 115 -72.97 71.82 11.16
CA LEU A 115 -71.86 71.02 11.66
C LEU A 115 -71.35 70.07 10.56
N PRO A 116 -70.07 70.15 10.15
CA PRO A 116 -69.53 69.25 9.14
C PRO A 116 -69.42 67.81 9.67
N ILE A 117 -69.81 66.85 8.84
CA ILE A 117 -69.69 65.41 9.05
C ILE A 117 -68.72 64.84 8.02
N THR A 118 -67.69 64.11 8.48
CA THR A 118 -66.77 63.35 7.64
C THR A 118 -66.70 61.90 8.11
N ILE A 119 -67.13 60.96 7.27
CA ILE A 119 -67.09 59.52 7.55
C ILE A 119 -66.20 58.85 6.51
N LYS A 120 -65.13 58.20 6.93
CA LYS A 120 -64.24 57.44 6.04
C LYS A 120 -64.54 55.96 6.18
N VAL A 121 -65.06 55.34 5.11
CA VAL A 121 -65.28 53.90 5.04
C VAL A 121 -64.05 53.24 4.42
N ILE A 122 -63.38 52.39 5.18
CA ILE A 122 -62.16 51.68 4.75
C ILE A 122 -62.37 50.17 4.74
N GLU A 123 -61.61 49.49 3.88
CA GLU A 123 -61.60 48.04 3.80
C GLU A 123 -60.85 47.43 5.00
N LYS A 124 -61.42 46.35 5.55
CA LYS A 124 -60.75 45.54 6.57
C LYS A 124 -59.86 44.52 5.86
N MET A 125 -58.55 44.73 5.87
CA MET A 125 -57.59 43.83 5.24
C MET A 125 -57.36 42.57 6.11
N GLU A 126 -57.43 41.39 5.51
CA GLU A 126 -57.17 40.12 6.19
C GLU A 126 -55.72 39.62 5.97
N PRO A 127 -55.10 38.94 6.95
CA PRO A 127 -53.76 38.39 6.79
C PRO A 127 -53.73 37.20 5.82
N LEU A 128 -52.65 37.12 5.02
CA LEU A 128 -52.34 36.05 4.06
C LEU A 128 -51.02 35.37 4.48
N LEU A 129 -51.07 34.07 4.74
CA LEU A 129 -49.90 33.22 5.03
C LEU A 129 -49.63 32.32 3.83
N ASP A 130 -48.37 32.15 3.48
CA ASP A 130 -47.93 31.14 2.51
C ASP A 130 -46.79 30.31 3.11
N VAL A 131 -46.77 29.02 2.79
CA VAL A 131 -45.78 28.05 3.28
C VAL A 131 -45.24 27.30 2.08
N LYS A 132 -43.94 27.05 2.06
CA LYS A 132 -43.27 26.22 1.06
C LYS A 132 -42.40 25.18 1.75
N VAL A 133 -42.62 23.90 1.46
CA VAL A 133 -41.75 22.79 1.93
C VAL A 133 -41.02 22.16 0.75
N GLU A 134 -39.76 21.82 0.95
CA GLU A 134 -38.93 21.13 -0.04
C GLU A 134 -38.14 19.99 0.64
N ALA A 135 -38.36 18.76 0.21
CA ALA A 135 -37.57 17.61 0.61
C ALA A 135 -36.17 17.70 -0.04
N ILE A 136 -35.14 17.81 0.78
CA ILE A 136 -33.75 17.93 0.33
C ILE A 136 -33.18 16.54 0.01
N THR A 137 -33.46 15.57 0.89
CA THR A 137 -33.16 14.17 0.63
C THR A 137 -34.32 13.55 -0.12
N LYS A 138 -34.22 13.46 -1.45
CA LYS A 138 -35.25 12.87 -2.32
C LYS A 138 -35.34 11.34 -2.21
N GLU A 139 -34.26 10.70 -1.76
CA GLU A 139 -34.22 9.27 -1.45
C GLU A 139 -33.72 9.08 -0.01
N VAL A 140 -34.41 8.25 0.76
CA VAL A 140 -34.11 7.98 2.18
C VAL A 140 -34.25 6.48 2.45
N TYR A 141 -33.34 5.90 3.23
CA TYR A 141 -33.46 4.50 3.66
C TYR A 141 -34.26 4.41 4.98
N PRO A 142 -35.01 3.30 5.23
CA PRO A 142 -35.67 3.08 6.52
C PRO A 142 -34.68 3.18 7.70
N GLY A 143 -35.01 3.96 8.73
CA GLY A 143 -34.15 4.23 9.87
C GLY A 143 -33.21 5.44 9.71
N GLU A 144 -33.22 6.12 8.56
CA GLU A 144 -32.49 7.37 8.34
C GLU A 144 -33.39 8.60 8.48
N HIS A 145 -32.76 9.78 8.49
CA HIS A 145 -33.44 11.06 8.67
C HIS A 145 -33.80 11.71 7.33
N LEU A 146 -35.09 11.94 7.08
CA LEU A 146 -35.57 12.81 6.00
C LEU A 146 -35.22 14.25 6.34
N LYS A 147 -34.41 14.91 5.50
CA LYS A 147 -34.08 16.32 5.63
C LYS A 147 -34.93 17.15 4.69
N PHE A 148 -35.56 18.21 5.20
CA PHE A 148 -36.38 19.12 4.42
C PHE A 148 -36.16 20.58 4.83
N GLY A 149 -36.33 21.47 3.86
CA GLY A 149 -36.36 22.91 4.07
C GLY A 149 -37.81 23.40 4.11
N THR A 150 -38.10 24.37 4.96
CA THR A 150 -39.39 25.05 4.99
C THR A 150 -39.17 26.55 4.96
N THR A 151 -39.93 27.24 4.11
CA THR A 151 -39.99 28.70 4.06
C THR A 151 -41.41 29.15 4.33
N ILE A 152 -41.56 30.05 5.29
CA ILE A 152 -42.83 30.67 5.65
C ILE A 152 -42.80 32.12 5.18
N TYR A 153 -43.85 32.57 4.49
CA TYR A 153 -44.04 33.94 4.07
C TYR A 153 -45.25 34.54 4.80
N ASN A 154 -45.00 35.58 5.60
CA ASN A 154 -46.06 36.40 6.16
C ASN A 154 -46.34 37.53 5.16
N MET A 155 -47.41 37.39 4.38
CA MET A 155 -47.84 38.42 3.42
C MET A 155 -48.87 39.39 4.03
N GLY A 156 -49.12 39.30 5.35
CA GLY A 156 -49.94 40.25 6.10
C GLY A 156 -49.19 41.54 6.45
N GLN A 157 -49.93 42.60 6.80
CA GLN A 157 -49.37 43.90 7.21
C GLN A 157 -48.92 43.95 8.69
N THR A 158 -48.99 42.83 9.42
CA THR A 158 -48.55 42.74 10.81
C THR A 158 -47.06 42.43 10.88
N ASP A 159 -46.30 43.25 11.63
CA ASP A 159 -44.83 43.19 11.71
C ASP A 159 -44.29 41.85 12.22
N ARG A 160 -45.03 41.14 13.07
CA ARG A 160 -44.62 39.84 13.62
C ARG A 160 -45.83 38.98 13.99
N VAL A 161 -45.81 37.72 13.59
CA VAL A 161 -46.88 36.73 13.82
C VAL A 161 -46.31 35.41 14.33
N ASP A 162 -47.03 34.77 15.25
CA ASP A 162 -46.73 33.42 15.69
C ASP A 162 -47.48 32.41 14.82
N VAL A 163 -46.72 31.51 14.19
CA VAL A 163 -47.21 30.46 13.30
C VAL A 163 -46.91 29.11 13.92
N VAL A 164 -47.95 28.29 14.10
CA VAL A 164 -47.82 26.89 14.51
C VAL A 164 -47.65 26.04 13.25
N MET A 165 -46.50 25.41 13.12
CA MET A 165 -46.15 24.53 12.02
C MET A 165 -46.39 23.08 12.42
N ASN A 166 -47.18 22.36 11.62
CA ASN A 166 -47.40 20.93 11.72
C ASN A 166 -46.84 20.25 10.48
N TYR A 167 -45.91 19.32 10.68
CA TYR A 167 -45.31 18.49 9.66
C TYR A 167 -45.87 17.09 9.79
N SER A 168 -46.27 16.50 8.67
CA SER A 168 -46.68 15.11 8.63
C SER A 168 -46.06 14.40 7.43
N VAL A 169 -45.48 13.23 7.69
CA VAL A 169 -45.01 12.31 6.65
C VAL A 169 -46.13 11.34 6.37
N LYS A 170 -46.61 11.29 5.13
CA LYS A 170 -47.70 10.41 4.71
C LYS A 170 -47.28 9.51 3.55
N VAL A 171 -47.90 8.34 3.47
CA VAL A 171 -47.81 7.48 2.28
C VAL A 171 -48.48 8.20 1.10
N ALA A 172 -47.82 8.34 -0.04
CA ALA A 172 -48.35 9.14 -1.15
C ALA A 172 -49.66 8.56 -1.75
N ARG A 173 -49.91 7.26 -1.58
CA ARG A 173 -51.11 6.59 -2.12
C ARG A 173 -52.29 6.53 -1.15
N THR A 174 -52.04 6.26 0.13
CA THR A 174 -53.09 6.05 1.13
C THR A 174 -53.31 7.25 2.05
N GLU A 175 -52.43 8.25 1.99
CA GLU A 175 -52.37 9.40 2.90
C GLU A 175 -52.28 9.01 4.39
N GLU A 176 -51.88 7.77 4.68
CA GLU A 176 -51.66 7.29 6.03
C GLU A 176 -50.48 8.02 6.65
N VAL A 177 -50.70 8.63 7.82
CA VAL A 177 -49.69 9.39 8.56
C VAL A 177 -48.76 8.41 9.26
N ILE A 178 -47.47 8.53 8.99
CA ILE A 178 -46.43 7.69 9.62
C ILE A 178 -45.78 8.43 10.78
N GLU A 179 -45.40 9.68 10.55
CA GLU A 179 -44.70 10.50 11.54
C GLU A 179 -45.24 11.92 11.51
N THR A 180 -45.29 12.56 12.68
CA THR A 180 -45.71 13.95 12.83
C THR A 180 -44.74 14.73 13.70
N MET A 181 -44.55 16.00 13.38
CA MET A 181 -43.74 16.93 14.17
C MET A 181 -44.45 18.28 14.22
N SER A 182 -44.48 18.93 15.38
CA SER A 182 -45.09 20.26 15.53
C SER A 182 -44.11 21.23 16.20
N GLU A 183 -44.09 22.48 15.74
CA GLU A 183 -43.32 23.55 16.37
C GLU A 183 -44.00 24.91 16.17
N THR A 184 -43.79 25.86 17.10
CA THR A 184 -44.30 27.23 16.96
C THR A 184 -43.15 28.18 16.65
N LEU A 185 -43.33 29.03 15.65
CA LEU A 185 -42.30 29.93 15.15
C LEU A 185 -42.85 31.35 15.01
N ALA A 186 -42.11 32.31 15.55
CA ALA A 186 -42.35 33.72 15.25
C ALA A 186 -41.73 34.08 13.89
N VAL A 187 -42.53 34.71 13.03
CA VAL A 187 -42.20 35.12 11.65
C VAL A 187 -42.51 36.61 11.48
N ASP A 188 -41.53 37.38 11.00
CA ASP A 188 -41.72 38.81 10.69
C ASP A 188 -42.27 38.96 9.26
N THR A 189 -41.40 38.84 8.24
CA THR A 189 -41.79 38.87 6.81
C THR A 189 -41.63 37.52 6.14
N SER A 190 -40.46 36.88 6.31
CA SER A 190 -40.21 35.52 5.85
C SER A 190 -39.20 34.81 6.74
N LYS A 191 -39.32 33.48 6.85
CA LYS A 191 -38.40 32.66 7.63
C LYS A 191 -38.16 31.33 6.95
N SER A 192 -36.91 31.05 6.60
CA SER A 192 -36.47 29.77 6.04
C SER A 192 -35.61 29.01 7.04
N PHE A 193 -35.87 27.71 7.18
CA PHE A 193 -35.11 26.85 8.09
C PHE A 193 -35.15 25.40 7.60
N TYR A 194 -34.27 24.59 8.19
CA TYR A 194 -34.13 23.17 7.87
C TYR A 194 -34.49 22.31 9.08
N ARG A 195 -35.17 21.21 8.82
CA ARG A 195 -35.55 20.21 9.82
C ARG A 195 -35.27 18.81 9.31
N SER A 196 -35.24 17.88 10.25
CA SER A 196 -35.11 16.47 9.96
C SER A 196 -36.09 15.66 10.78
N ILE A 197 -36.78 14.72 10.13
CA ILE A 197 -37.69 13.77 10.78
C ILE A 197 -37.14 12.35 10.56
N ASN A 198 -37.18 11.51 11.59
CA ASN A 198 -36.67 10.14 11.52
C ASN A 198 -37.70 9.23 10.85
N ILE A 199 -37.31 8.48 9.83
CA ILE A 199 -38.19 7.50 9.18
C ILE A 199 -38.02 6.16 9.88
N SER A 200 -39.12 5.54 10.35
CA SER A 200 -39.06 4.26 11.05
C SER A 200 -38.40 3.16 10.21
N LYS A 201 -37.69 2.22 10.86
CA LYS A 201 -37.04 1.07 10.20
C LYS A 201 -38.02 0.10 9.55
N ASP A 202 -39.28 0.11 10.00
CA ASP A 202 -40.35 -0.77 9.50
C ASP A 202 -41.11 -0.15 8.31
N THR A 203 -40.67 1.02 7.84
CA THR A 203 -41.28 1.71 6.69
C THR A 203 -41.03 0.94 5.40
N ASN A 204 -42.10 0.59 4.69
CA ASN A 204 -42.01 -0.10 3.43
C ASN A 204 -41.43 0.82 2.33
N PRO A 205 -40.60 0.30 1.40
CA PRO A 205 -40.15 1.07 0.25
C PRO A 205 -41.33 1.57 -0.59
N GLY A 206 -41.28 2.81 -1.05
CA GLY A 206 -42.38 3.44 -1.77
C GLY A 206 -42.26 4.96 -1.88
N GLN A 207 -43.27 5.59 -2.45
CA GLN A 207 -43.35 7.04 -2.57
C GLN A 207 -44.11 7.64 -1.38
N TYR A 208 -43.54 8.69 -0.79
CA TYR A 208 -44.04 9.37 0.39
C TYR A 208 -44.12 10.87 0.13
N ILE A 209 -44.98 11.54 0.89
CA ILE A 209 -45.13 12.99 0.89
C ILE A 209 -44.78 13.56 2.26
N ILE A 210 -44.10 14.70 2.26
CA ILE A 210 -43.95 15.57 3.43
C ILE A 210 -44.92 16.72 3.27
N GLU A 211 -45.88 16.82 4.17
CA GLU A 211 -46.86 17.90 4.23
C GLU A 211 -46.48 18.84 5.38
N ALA A 212 -46.40 20.14 5.09
CA ALA A 212 -46.18 21.19 6.07
C ALA A 212 -47.40 22.12 6.09
N THR A 213 -48.08 22.19 7.22
CA THR A 213 -49.23 23.06 7.45
C THR A 213 -48.89 24.11 8.50
N GLY A 214 -48.88 25.37 8.11
CA GLY A 214 -48.74 26.52 9.00
C GLY A 214 -50.10 27.10 9.36
N THR A 215 -50.36 27.30 10.65
CA THR A 215 -51.59 27.90 11.18
C THR A 215 -51.24 29.14 11.99
N TYR A 216 -51.96 30.25 11.80
CA TYR A 216 -51.81 31.39 12.70
C TYR A 216 -52.25 31.03 14.11
N ALA A 217 -51.48 31.41 15.13
CA ALA A 217 -51.82 31.09 16.52
C ALA A 217 -53.17 31.68 16.98
N TYR A 218 -53.60 32.80 16.38
CA TYR A 218 -54.79 33.56 16.79
C TYR A 218 -55.97 33.46 15.81
N ASN A 219 -55.79 32.85 14.63
CA ASN A 219 -56.81 32.80 13.58
C ASN A 219 -56.76 31.42 12.91
N ASN A 220 -57.90 30.79 12.64
CA ASN A 220 -57.98 29.46 12.01
C ASN A 220 -57.61 29.45 10.49
N LYS A 221 -56.78 30.40 10.04
CA LYS A 221 -56.27 30.42 8.68
C LYS A 221 -55.03 29.54 8.59
N THR A 222 -55.04 28.62 7.64
CA THR A 222 -53.98 27.64 7.42
C THR A 222 -53.40 27.78 6.02
N ALA A 223 -52.08 27.61 5.89
CA ALA A 223 -51.39 27.44 4.62
C ALA A 223 -50.72 26.07 4.61
N THR A 224 -50.90 25.31 3.54
CA THR A 224 -50.36 23.94 3.42
C THR A 224 -49.51 23.82 2.17
N SER A 225 -48.37 23.15 2.29
CA SER A 225 -47.47 22.82 1.19
C SER A 225 -47.02 21.38 1.30
N LEU A 226 -46.76 20.75 0.16
CA LEU A 226 -46.37 19.35 0.08
C LEU A 226 -45.26 19.15 -0.94
N ASP A 227 -44.37 18.21 -0.64
CA ASP A 227 -43.33 17.73 -1.56
C ASP A 227 -43.19 16.20 -1.42
N THR A 228 -42.64 15.56 -2.45
CA THR A 228 -42.50 14.10 -2.53
C THR A 228 -41.05 13.67 -2.31
N PHE A 229 -40.89 12.50 -1.67
CA PHE A 229 -39.63 11.78 -1.55
C PHE A 229 -39.88 10.27 -1.66
N GLN A 230 -38.83 9.50 -1.89
CA GLN A 230 -38.90 8.04 -2.02
C GLN A 230 -38.15 7.37 -0.86
N VAL A 231 -38.79 6.35 -0.28
CA VAL A 231 -38.10 5.42 0.63
C VAL A 231 -37.60 4.25 -0.20
N VAL A 232 -36.28 4.10 -0.26
CA VAL A 232 -35.61 3.07 -1.05
C VAL A 232 -35.12 1.93 -0.14
N SER A 233 -35.17 0.70 -0.62
CA SER A 233 -34.55 -0.43 0.08
C SER A 233 -33.05 -0.46 -0.18
N GLU A 234 -32.23 -0.77 0.83
CA GLU A 234 -30.81 -1.02 0.62
C GLU A 234 -30.60 -2.17 -0.39
N PRO A 235 -29.66 -2.04 -1.35
CA PRO A 235 -29.35 -3.13 -2.29
C PRO A 235 -28.87 -4.39 -1.55
N PHE A 236 -29.38 -5.56 -1.97
CA PHE A 236 -29.09 -6.86 -1.34
C PHE A 236 -27.58 -7.15 -1.14
N LEU A 237 -26.75 -6.79 -2.13
CA LEU A 237 -25.28 -6.94 -2.05
C LEU A 237 -24.66 -6.10 -0.94
N VAL A 238 -25.14 -4.87 -0.72
CA VAL A 238 -24.61 -3.96 0.33
C VAL A 238 -24.93 -4.52 1.70
N ARG A 239 -26.15 -5.04 1.89
CA ARG A 239 -26.56 -5.69 3.15
C ARG A 239 -25.69 -6.90 3.47
N ILE A 240 -25.48 -7.80 2.50
CA ILE A 240 -24.61 -8.97 2.67
C ILE A 240 -23.18 -8.56 3.00
N ILE A 241 -22.62 -7.55 2.31
CA ILE A 241 -21.25 -7.10 2.56
C ILE A 241 -21.12 -6.54 3.99
N LYS A 242 -22.07 -5.70 4.44
CA LYS A 242 -22.08 -5.17 5.82
C LYS A 242 -22.21 -6.28 6.86
N GLU A 243 -23.09 -7.26 6.64
CA GLU A 243 -23.24 -8.42 7.52
C GLU A 243 -21.98 -9.30 7.55
N ALA A 244 -21.38 -9.58 6.40
CA ALA A 244 -20.15 -10.37 6.30
C ALA A 244 -18.93 -9.70 6.95
N LEU A 245 -18.81 -8.36 6.84
CA LEU A 245 -17.74 -7.59 7.49
C LEU A 245 -17.94 -7.44 9.01
N SER A 246 -19.19 -7.34 9.46
CA SER A 246 -19.53 -7.23 10.88
C SER A 246 -19.56 -8.58 11.61
N PHE A 247 -19.61 -9.69 10.87
CA PHE A 247 -19.53 -11.03 11.42
C PHE A 247 -18.21 -11.24 12.18
N ARG A 248 -18.32 -11.41 13.49
CA ARG A 248 -17.21 -11.70 14.40
C ARG A 248 -17.21 -13.19 14.73
N MET A 249 -16.11 -13.86 14.41
CA MET A 249 -15.87 -15.24 14.80
C MET A 249 -14.77 -15.25 15.87
N TYR A 250 -15.07 -15.71 17.09
CA TYR A 250 -14.13 -15.71 18.23
C TYR A 250 -13.47 -14.35 18.52
N GLY A 251 -14.21 -13.24 18.37
CA GLY A 251 -13.71 -11.89 18.67
C GLY A 251 -12.85 -11.25 17.57
N ILE A 252 -12.56 -11.96 16.48
CA ILE A 252 -11.78 -11.47 15.34
C ILE A 252 -12.72 -11.28 14.13
N HIS A 253 -12.57 -10.17 13.42
CA HIS A 253 -13.32 -9.94 12.19
C HIS A 253 -12.73 -10.76 11.05
N ILE A 254 -13.58 -11.35 10.19
CA ILE A 254 -13.14 -12.18 9.05
C ILE A 254 -12.10 -11.49 8.16
N TRP A 255 -12.21 -10.17 7.95
CA TRP A 255 -11.25 -9.42 7.15
C TRP A 255 -9.82 -9.44 7.72
N GLN A 256 -9.66 -9.58 9.04
CA GLN A 256 -8.35 -9.68 9.69
C GLN A 256 -7.66 -11.01 9.35
N LEU A 257 -8.43 -12.10 9.22
CA LEU A 257 -7.89 -13.39 8.77
C LEU A 257 -7.40 -13.31 7.32
N PHE A 258 -8.14 -12.62 6.44
CA PHE A 258 -7.69 -12.39 5.06
C PHE A 258 -6.39 -11.59 4.99
N VAL A 259 -6.24 -10.56 5.83
CA VAL A 259 -4.99 -9.78 5.94
C VAL A 259 -3.82 -10.68 6.39
N ILE A 260 -4.03 -11.54 7.38
CA ILE A 260 -3.00 -12.48 7.84
C ILE A 260 -2.61 -13.44 6.71
N ILE A 261 -3.57 -13.99 5.97
CA ILE A 261 -3.30 -14.88 4.83
C ILE A 261 -2.48 -14.16 3.75
N ILE A 262 -2.82 -12.91 3.42
CA ILE A 262 -2.07 -12.10 2.45
C ILE A 262 -0.63 -11.88 2.92
N ILE A 263 -0.42 -11.56 4.20
CA ILE A 263 0.92 -11.40 4.78
C ILE A 263 1.71 -12.72 4.66
N ILE A 264 1.10 -13.86 4.98
CA ILE A 264 1.73 -15.18 4.85
C ILE A 264 2.15 -15.44 3.39
N ILE A 265 1.29 -15.15 2.41
CA ILE A 265 1.60 -15.33 0.98
C ILE A 265 2.79 -14.46 0.56
N ILE A 266 2.85 -13.21 1.02
CA ILE A 266 3.96 -12.29 0.75
C ILE A 266 5.26 -12.83 1.34
N LEU A 267 5.23 -13.30 2.60
CA LEU A 267 6.40 -13.87 3.27
C LEU A 267 6.91 -15.13 2.58
N ILE A 268 6.01 -16.03 2.17
CA ILE A 268 6.37 -17.24 1.41
C ILE A 268 7.04 -16.87 0.08
N ARG A 269 6.46 -15.93 -0.68
CA ARG A 269 7.07 -15.47 -1.94
C ARG A 269 8.44 -14.82 -1.73
N ALA A 270 8.58 -14.00 -0.68
CA ALA A 270 9.87 -13.39 -0.34
C ALA A 270 10.92 -14.46 0.00
N TYR A 271 10.55 -15.46 0.81
CA TYR A 271 11.42 -16.58 1.15
C TYR A 271 11.85 -17.39 -0.09
N LEU A 272 10.91 -17.73 -0.98
CA LEU A 272 11.23 -18.48 -2.20
C LEU A 272 12.19 -17.72 -3.11
N LYS A 273 11.97 -16.40 -3.29
CA LYS A 273 12.84 -15.54 -4.09
C LYS A 273 14.23 -15.37 -3.48
N MET A 274 14.32 -15.27 -2.14
CA MET A 274 15.59 -15.30 -1.45
C MET A 274 16.31 -16.63 -1.68
N LYS A 275 15.64 -17.76 -1.45
CA LYS A 275 16.21 -19.09 -1.66
C LYS A 275 16.77 -19.26 -3.07
N GLU A 276 16.04 -18.80 -4.09
CA GLU A 276 16.49 -18.85 -5.48
C GLU A 276 17.78 -18.03 -5.71
N LYS A 277 17.84 -16.79 -5.20
CA LYS A 277 19.07 -15.98 -5.25
C LYS A 277 20.25 -16.66 -4.56
N TRP A 278 20.03 -17.23 -3.37
CA TRP A 278 21.06 -17.97 -2.64
C TRP A 278 21.58 -19.17 -3.45
N ILE A 279 20.70 -19.91 -4.13
CA ILE A 279 21.07 -21.02 -5.01
C ILE A 279 21.85 -20.52 -6.24
N GLU A 280 21.44 -19.41 -6.86
CA GLU A 280 22.16 -18.83 -7.98
C GLU A 280 23.56 -18.34 -7.58
N GLU A 281 23.68 -17.68 -6.43
CA GLU A 281 24.97 -17.24 -5.89
C GLU A 281 25.85 -18.44 -5.56
N ALA A 282 25.29 -19.49 -4.96
CA ALA A 282 26.00 -20.74 -4.73
C ALA A 282 26.49 -21.34 -6.06
N LYS A 283 25.64 -21.39 -7.09
CA LYS A 283 26.02 -21.86 -8.45
C LYS A 283 27.09 -21.00 -9.11
N LYS A 284 27.08 -19.67 -8.90
CA LYS A 284 28.11 -18.76 -9.42
C LYS A 284 29.47 -18.95 -8.74
N ARG A 285 29.48 -19.42 -7.48
CA ARG A 285 30.71 -19.75 -6.74
C ARG A 285 31.33 -21.08 -7.18
N LEU A 286 30.55 -21.95 -7.80
CA LEU A 286 31.05 -23.22 -8.35
C LEU A 286 32.05 -22.92 -9.49
N ARG A 287 33.26 -23.46 -9.33
CA ARG A 287 34.35 -23.44 -10.31
C ARG A 287 34.18 -24.55 -11.35
N TYR A 288 33.54 -25.67 -11.00
CA TYR A 288 33.44 -26.90 -11.78
C TYR A 288 31.98 -27.27 -12.07
N THR A 289 31.27 -26.43 -12.83
CA THR A 289 29.83 -26.58 -13.11
C THR A 289 29.44 -27.65 -14.14
N PHE A 290 30.36 -28.54 -14.53
CA PHE A 290 30.12 -29.49 -15.61
C PHE A 290 29.41 -30.76 -15.09
N PRO A 291 28.49 -31.35 -15.88
CA PRO A 291 27.86 -32.61 -15.50
C PRO A 291 28.91 -33.73 -15.52
N VAL A 292 29.50 -34.03 -14.37
CA VAL A 292 30.38 -35.20 -14.20
C VAL A 292 29.47 -36.42 -14.08
N ASP A 293 29.51 -37.31 -15.07
CA ASP A 293 28.85 -38.61 -14.96
C ASP A 293 29.65 -39.49 -14.00
N LEU A 294 29.27 -39.43 -12.72
CA LEU A 294 29.90 -40.16 -11.63
C LEU A 294 29.90 -41.69 -11.84
N ARG A 295 29.04 -42.21 -12.73
CA ARG A 295 28.96 -43.65 -13.00
C ARG A 295 30.13 -44.13 -13.86
N LYS A 296 30.72 -43.25 -14.67
CA LYS A 296 31.87 -43.54 -15.54
C LYS A 296 33.21 -43.45 -14.82
N LEU A 297 33.22 -42.94 -13.58
CA LEU A 297 34.45 -42.82 -12.80
C LEU A 297 34.86 -44.18 -12.22
N PRO A 298 36.17 -44.44 -12.06
CA PRO A 298 36.65 -45.65 -11.39
C PRO A 298 36.05 -45.77 -9.99
N ARG A 299 35.69 -47.00 -9.61
CA ARG A 299 35.12 -47.32 -8.31
C ARG A 299 36.18 -47.89 -7.39
N LYS A 300 35.93 -47.79 -6.07
CA LYS A 300 36.77 -48.41 -5.06
C LYS A 300 36.89 -49.92 -5.31
N SER A 301 38.13 -50.41 -5.40
CA SER A 301 38.50 -51.80 -5.56
C SER A 301 39.77 -52.10 -4.75
N ALA A 302 40.17 -53.37 -4.66
CA ALA A 302 41.44 -53.75 -4.03
C ALA A 302 42.65 -53.08 -4.71
N ARG A 303 42.55 -52.81 -6.02
CA ARG A 303 43.60 -52.21 -6.85
C ARG A 303 43.35 -50.74 -7.20
N SER A 304 42.36 -50.09 -6.58
CA SER A 304 42.12 -48.65 -6.79
C SER A 304 42.87 -47.79 -5.78
N LEU A 305 43.52 -46.72 -6.24
CA LEU A 305 44.17 -45.68 -5.45
C LEU A 305 43.17 -44.54 -5.17
N TRP A 306 43.09 -44.06 -3.94
CA TRP A 306 42.28 -42.87 -3.63
C TRP A 306 43.07 -41.60 -3.94
N ILE A 307 42.59 -40.80 -4.89
CA ILE A 307 43.29 -39.61 -5.39
C ILE A 307 42.69 -38.29 -4.88
N GLY A 308 41.77 -38.38 -3.91
CA GLY A 308 41.10 -37.23 -3.30
C GLY A 308 39.59 -37.24 -3.52
N LYS A 309 38.99 -36.04 -3.58
CA LYS A 309 37.56 -35.86 -3.77
C LYS A 309 37.25 -35.10 -5.06
N ILE A 310 36.14 -35.46 -5.68
CA ILE A 310 35.57 -34.73 -6.80
C ILE A 310 35.09 -33.38 -6.26
N ALA A 311 35.69 -32.30 -6.78
CA ALA A 311 35.36 -30.94 -6.39
C ALA A 311 33.85 -30.71 -6.50
N GLU A 312 33.28 -30.00 -5.52
CA GLU A 312 31.86 -29.64 -5.41
C GLU A 312 30.89 -30.81 -5.17
N ALA A 313 31.18 -32.01 -5.66
CA ALA A 313 30.40 -33.21 -5.37
C ALA A 313 30.76 -33.85 -4.02
N GLY A 314 31.98 -33.62 -3.52
CA GLY A 314 32.45 -34.14 -2.24
C GLY A 314 32.61 -35.67 -2.18
N LYS A 315 32.45 -36.36 -3.32
CA LYS A 315 32.59 -37.81 -3.44
C LYS A 315 34.05 -38.20 -3.66
N ASP A 316 34.44 -39.35 -3.13
CA ASP A 316 35.78 -39.89 -3.35
C ASP A 316 36.05 -40.17 -4.83
N ALA A 317 37.24 -39.81 -5.28
CA ALA A 317 37.77 -40.11 -6.59
C ALA A 317 38.82 -41.21 -6.48
N TYR A 318 38.73 -42.20 -7.36
CA TYR A 318 39.65 -43.32 -7.41
C TYR A 318 40.31 -43.42 -8.79
N LEU A 319 41.51 -43.99 -8.83
CA LEU A 319 42.27 -44.35 -10.02
C LEU A 319 42.60 -45.85 -9.96
N ASP A 320 42.50 -46.59 -11.06
CA ASP A 320 43.01 -47.96 -11.07
C ASP A 320 44.54 -47.93 -11.11
N MET A 321 45.20 -48.60 -10.17
CA MET A 321 46.66 -48.63 -10.14
C MET A 321 47.26 -49.33 -11.36
N ASP A 322 46.51 -50.23 -12.02
CA ASP A 322 47.01 -50.94 -13.20
C ASP A 322 47.02 -50.05 -14.46
N ASP A 323 46.23 -48.97 -14.48
CA ASP A 323 46.31 -47.94 -15.54
C ASP A 323 47.68 -47.23 -15.54
N LEU A 324 48.39 -47.25 -14.40
CA LEU A 324 49.73 -46.67 -14.26
C LEU A 324 50.83 -47.52 -14.92
N THR A 325 50.51 -48.72 -15.41
CA THR A 325 51.41 -49.48 -16.30
C THR A 325 51.65 -48.74 -17.62
N VAL A 326 50.70 -47.89 -18.03
CA VAL A 326 50.83 -46.96 -19.15
C VAL A 326 51.23 -45.57 -18.67
N HIS A 327 51.96 -45.48 -17.55
CA HIS A 327 52.61 -44.28 -17.05
C HIS A 327 51.67 -43.12 -16.66
N LEU A 328 52.22 -42.20 -15.86
CA LEU A 328 51.56 -40.98 -15.39
C LEU A 328 52.45 -39.78 -15.66
N LEU A 329 51.86 -38.72 -16.20
CA LEU A 329 52.51 -37.43 -16.37
C LEU A 329 51.80 -36.37 -15.51
N ALA A 330 52.52 -35.83 -14.53
CA ALA A 330 52.05 -34.77 -13.66
C ALA A 330 52.65 -33.43 -14.09
N ALA A 331 51.79 -32.44 -14.35
CA ALA A 331 52.25 -31.15 -14.82
C ALA A 331 51.37 -29.96 -14.42
N GLY A 332 51.96 -28.77 -14.49
CA GLY A 332 51.41 -27.53 -13.97
C GLY A 332 52.51 -26.52 -13.62
N GLY A 333 52.14 -25.26 -13.37
CA GLY A 333 53.09 -24.21 -13.04
C GLY A 333 53.85 -24.46 -11.74
N THR A 334 54.92 -23.70 -11.48
CA THR A 334 55.64 -23.73 -10.20
C THR A 334 54.69 -23.40 -9.04
N GLY A 335 54.77 -24.16 -7.94
CA GLY A 335 53.88 -24.02 -6.78
C GLY A 335 52.42 -24.46 -7.01
N SER A 336 52.09 -25.14 -8.11
CA SER A 336 50.74 -25.66 -8.36
C SER A 336 50.39 -26.94 -7.57
N GLY A 337 51.36 -27.57 -6.91
CA GLY A 337 51.16 -28.81 -6.14
C GLY A 337 51.50 -30.11 -6.88
N LYS A 338 52.26 -30.06 -7.99
CA LYS A 338 52.56 -31.25 -8.82
C LYS A 338 53.18 -32.41 -8.02
N SER A 339 54.26 -32.12 -7.29
CA SER A 339 54.96 -33.11 -6.50
C SER A 339 54.06 -33.65 -5.40
N VAL A 340 53.32 -32.80 -4.69
CA VAL A 340 52.33 -33.21 -3.67
C VAL A 340 51.26 -34.14 -4.25
N ALA A 341 50.71 -33.83 -5.43
CA ALA A 341 49.71 -34.68 -6.09
C ALA A 341 50.29 -36.05 -6.49
N ALA A 342 51.52 -36.08 -7.02
CA ALA A 342 52.22 -37.32 -7.33
C ALA A 342 52.58 -38.12 -6.06
N MET A 343 52.97 -37.45 -4.99
CA MET A 343 53.25 -38.04 -3.69
C MET A 343 51.99 -38.71 -3.12
N GLY A 344 50.82 -38.09 -3.23
CA GLY A 344 49.56 -38.72 -2.80
C GLY A 344 49.26 -40.02 -3.55
N VAL A 345 49.55 -40.09 -4.85
CA VAL A 345 49.45 -41.36 -5.62
C VAL A 345 50.48 -42.38 -5.11
N VAL A 346 51.70 -41.95 -4.81
CA VAL A 346 52.76 -42.83 -4.28
C VAL A 346 52.45 -43.36 -2.89
N GLU A 347 51.88 -42.55 -1.99
CA GLU A 347 51.42 -42.99 -0.66
C GLU A 347 50.42 -44.15 -0.79
N GLU A 348 49.43 -44.03 -1.68
CA GLU A 348 48.45 -45.08 -1.95
C GLU A 348 49.08 -46.34 -2.57
N LEU A 349 50.10 -46.18 -3.41
CA LEU A 349 50.84 -47.31 -3.99
C LEU A 349 51.64 -48.06 -2.93
N LEU A 350 52.35 -47.34 -2.07
CA LEU A 350 53.13 -47.91 -0.97
C LEU A 350 52.21 -48.64 0.03
N ASP A 351 51.04 -48.08 0.33
CA ASP A 351 50.01 -48.70 1.17
C ASP A 351 49.50 -50.03 0.59
N LYS A 352 49.50 -50.17 -0.73
CA LYS A 352 49.18 -51.41 -1.45
C LYS A 352 50.38 -52.33 -1.64
N GLY A 353 51.53 -52.00 -1.04
CA GLY A 353 52.75 -52.80 -1.10
C GLY A 353 53.48 -52.71 -2.44
N ILE A 354 53.21 -51.69 -3.27
CA ILE A 354 53.96 -51.46 -4.51
C ILE A 354 55.24 -50.69 -4.18
N PRO A 355 56.42 -51.25 -4.51
CA PRO A 355 57.69 -50.53 -4.36
C PRO A 355 57.76 -49.35 -5.32
N VAL A 356 58.36 -48.26 -4.84
CA VAL A 356 58.52 -47.03 -5.61
C VAL A 356 59.97 -46.58 -5.58
N LEU A 357 60.53 -46.27 -6.75
CA LEU A 357 61.90 -45.76 -6.90
C LEU A 357 61.81 -44.31 -7.39
N VAL A 358 62.39 -43.38 -6.66
CA VAL A 358 62.27 -41.94 -6.95
C VAL A 358 63.63 -41.34 -7.28
N PHE A 359 63.71 -40.61 -8.38
CA PHE A 359 64.83 -39.76 -8.75
C PHE A 359 64.50 -38.33 -8.38
N ASP A 360 65.11 -37.88 -7.28
CA ASP A 360 64.75 -36.62 -6.65
C ASP A 360 65.93 -35.63 -6.68
N PRO A 361 65.87 -34.60 -7.55
CA PRO A 361 66.88 -33.54 -7.58
C PRO A 361 66.70 -32.51 -6.45
N THR A 362 65.58 -32.53 -5.72
CA THR A 362 65.22 -31.52 -4.71
C THR A 362 65.29 -32.03 -3.27
N MET A 363 65.39 -33.35 -3.08
CA MET A 363 65.31 -34.04 -1.79
C MET A 363 63.97 -33.89 -1.06
N GLN A 364 62.92 -33.41 -1.73
CA GLN A 364 61.57 -33.28 -1.16
C GLN A 364 60.94 -34.62 -0.78
N TRP A 365 61.28 -35.71 -1.47
CA TRP A 365 60.72 -37.03 -1.23
C TRP A 365 61.23 -37.67 0.07
N THR A 366 62.32 -37.15 0.65
CA THR A 366 62.80 -37.60 1.97
C THR A 366 61.77 -37.34 3.09
N GLY A 367 60.76 -36.49 2.85
CA GLY A 367 59.63 -36.29 3.74
C GLY A 367 58.88 -37.59 4.10
N PHE A 368 58.88 -38.60 3.22
CA PHE A 368 58.26 -39.91 3.49
C PHE A 368 58.90 -40.67 4.66
N MET A 369 60.10 -40.28 5.09
CA MET A 369 60.79 -40.90 6.23
C MET A 369 60.13 -40.60 7.58
N LYS A 370 59.24 -39.61 7.66
CA LYS A 370 58.57 -39.19 8.89
C LYS A 370 57.09 -38.91 8.64
N PRO A 371 56.22 -39.09 9.64
CA PRO A 371 54.84 -38.62 9.56
C PRO A 371 54.79 -37.11 9.31
N CYS A 372 53.87 -36.65 8.46
CA CYS A 372 53.64 -35.22 8.24
C CYS A 372 53.10 -34.57 9.53
N THR A 373 53.84 -33.58 10.05
CA THR A 373 53.46 -32.79 11.24
C THR A 373 53.16 -31.33 10.90
N GLU A 374 53.24 -30.95 9.63
CA GLU A 374 53.12 -29.56 9.22
C GLU A 374 51.66 -29.10 9.25
N ASP A 375 51.34 -28.12 10.09
CA ASP A 375 49.97 -27.60 10.28
C ASP A 375 49.35 -27.09 8.96
N HIS A 376 50.15 -26.47 8.11
CA HIS A 376 49.67 -25.96 6.83
C HIS A 376 49.26 -27.06 5.84
N MET A 377 49.70 -28.31 6.04
CA MET A 377 49.25 -29.48 5.28
C MET A 377 48.12 -30.22 6.01
N THR A 378 48.28 -30.47 7.31
CA THR A 378 47.30 -31.24 8.09
C THR A 378 45.95 -30.53 8.24
N LYS A 379 45.89 -29.20 8.11
CA LYS A 379 44.61 -28.46 8.05
C LYS A 379 43.69 -28.89 6.90
N PHE A 380 44.25 -29.39 5.79
CA PHE A 380 43.46 -29.85 4.65
C PHE A 380 42.88 -31.24 4.87
N TYR A 381 43.35 -32.00 5.86
CA TYR A 381 42.88 -33.37 6.09
C TYR A 381 41.37 -33.43 6.33
N GLU A 382 40.82 -32.47 7.08
CA GLU A 382 39.39 -32.38 7.36
C GLU A 382 38.56 -32.22 6.07
N GLU A 383 39.02 -31.40 5.12
CA GLU A 383 38.35 -31.21 3.82
C GLU A 383 38.24 -32.53 3.05
N PHE A 384 39.26 -33.38 3.15
CA PHE A 384 39.30 -34.70 2.54
C PHE A 384 38.75 -35.83 3.42
N GLY A 385 38.25 -35.54 4.63
CA GLY A 385 37.77 -36.57 5.57
C GLY A 385 38.89 -37.48 6.10
N MET A 386 40.13 -37.03 6.03
CA MET A 386 41.29 -37.69 6.60
C MET A 386 41.44 -37.31 8.08
N LYS A 387 41.94 -38.25 8.88
CA LYS A 387 42.34 -37.96 10.27
C LYS A 387 43.85 -37.77 10.35
N LYS A 388 44.32 -37.02 11.35
CA LYS A 388 45.76 -36.75 11.54
C LYS A 388 46.58 -38.03 11.74
N GLU A 389 45.98 -39.08 12.28
CA GLU A 389 46.62 -40.39 12.48
C GLU A 389 46.90 -41.14 11.16
N ARG A 390 46.35 -40.67 10.03
CA ARG A 390 46.72 -41.19 8.70
C ARG A 390 48.14 -40.80 8.31
N ALA A 391 48.67 -39.69 8.84
CA ALA A 391 50.05 -39.30 8.61
C ALA A 391 50.99 -40.36 9.21
N LYS A 392 51.82 -40.97 8.38
CA LYS A 392 52.76 -42.02 8.80
C LYS A 392 54.07 -41.92 8.02
N ALA A 393 55.11 -42.54 8.56
CA ALA A 393 56.35 -42.77 7.84
C ALA A 393 56.25 -44.02 6.98
N TYR A 394 57.01 -44.02 5.88
CA TYR A 394 57.19 -45.16 5.00
C TYR A 394 58.61 -45.71 5.10
N LYS A 395 58.74 -47.03 4.95
CA LYS A 395 60.06 -47.67 4.89
C LYS A 395 60.80 -47.11 3.68
N THR A 396 61.88 -46.37 3.94
CA THR A 396 62.58 -45.60 2.92
C THR A 396 64.06 -45.96 2.90
N ASN A 397 64.60 -46.23 1.72
CA ASN A 397 66.02 -46.40 1.47
C ASN A 397 66.56 -45.21 0.68
N LEU A 398 67.41 -44.40 1.31
CA LEU A 398 67.97 -43.19 0.69
C LEU A 398 69.38 -43.47 0.16
N ILE A 399 69.57 -43.28 -1.14
CA ILE A 399 70.85 -43.45 -1.84
C ILE A 399 71.25 -42.10 -2.44
N TYR A 400 72.34 -41.53 -1.96
CA TYR A 400 72.91 -40.32 -2.53
C TYR A 400 73.77 -40.66 -3.74
N VAL A 401 73.43 -40.10 -4.90
CA VAL A 401 74.20 -40.28 -6.13
C VAL A 401 75.12 -39.07 -6.29
N GLU A 402 76.37 -39.21 -5.86
CA GLU A 402 77.38 -38.14 -5.96
C GLU A 402 78.18 -38.22 -7.27
N ASP A 403 78.42 -39.45 -7.75
CA ASP A 403 79.18 -39.73 -8.97
C ASP A 403 78.39 -40.76 -9.81
N PRO A 404 77.88 -40.38 -11.00
CA PRO A 404 77.11 -41.28 -11.84
C PRO A 404 77.95 -42.44 -12.39
N ASP A 405 79.28 -42.31 -12.49
CA ASP A 405 80.13 -43.36 -13.05
C ASP A 405 80.32 -44.50 -12.04
N LYS A 406 80.32 -44.19 -10.72
CA LYS A 406 80.35 -45.17 -9.62
C LYS A 406 78.96 -45.65 -9.17
N PHE A 407 77.90 -45.03 -9.68
CA PHE A 407 76.54 -45.41 -9.35
C PHE A 407 76.18 -46.75 -10.00
N GLU A 408 75.82 -47.73 -9.19
CA GLU A 408 75.29 -49.02 -9.61
C GLU A 408 73.93 -49.24 -8.98
N ILE A 409 72.99 -49.78 -9.77
CA ILE A 409 71.62 -50.03 -9.35
C ILE A 409 71.15 -51.36 -9.92
N ASP A 410 70.55 -52.18 -9.05
CA ASP A 410 69.78 -53.35 -9.43
C ASP A 410 68.30 -53.04 -9.19
N VAL A 411 67.59 -52.72 -10.27
CA VAL A 411 66.16 -52.38 -10.20
C VAL A 411 65.34 -53.59 -9.77
N LYS A 412 65.70 -54.81 -10.18
CA LYS A 412 64.99 -56.03 -9.80
C LYS A 412 65.00 -56.22 -8.29
N LYS A 413 66.16 -56.06 -7.65
CA LYS A 413 66.28 -56.11 -6.18
C LYS A 413 65.43 -55.04 -5.49
N CYS A 414 65.31 -53.86 -6.07
CA CYS A 414 64.44 -52.81 -5.54
C CYS A 414 62.95 -53.16 -5.69
N MET A 415 62.55 -53.79 -6.80
CA MET A 415 61.18 -54.24 -7.07
C MET A 415 60.72 -55.37 -6.14
N GLU A 416 61.64 -56.13 -5.52
CA GLU A 416 61.28 -57.18 -4.56
C GLU A 416 60.88 -56.62 -3.19
N LYS A 417 61.24 -55.38 -2.87
CA LYS A 417 60.99 -54.75 -1.57
C LYS A 417 59.59 -54.14 -1.47
N LYS A 418 58.58 -54.99 -1.28
CA LYS A 418 57.16 -54.58 -1.22
C LYS A 418 56.92 -53.40 -0.27
N GLY A 419 56.28 -52.35 -0.79
CA GLY A 419 55.92 -51.14 -0.04
C GLY A 419 57.10 -50.29 0.43
N GLU A 420 58.30 -50.53 -0.09
CA GLU A 420 59.49 -49.72 0.21
C GLU A 420 59.67 -48.61 -0.82
N LEU A 421 60.02 -47.42 -0.33
CA LEU A 421 60.39 -46.27 -1.14
C LEU A 421 61.92 -46.22 -1.25
N THR A 422 62.48 -46.29 -2.45
CA THR A 422 63.91 -46.05 -2.67
C THR A 422 64.11 -44.69 -3.31
N ILE A 423 64.82 -43.79 -2.62
CA ILE A 423 65.05 -42.42 -3.08
C ILE A 423 66.50 -42.31 -3.56
N PHE A 424 66.67 -42.01 -4.85
CA PHE A 424 67.93 -41.64 -5.47
C PHE A 424 68.05 -40.13 -5.45
N GLY A 425 68.79 -39.66 -4.45
CA GLY A 425 69.06 -38.25 -4.27
C GLY A 425 70.12 -37.77 -5.25
N ILE A 426 69.70 -37.07 -6.31
CA ILE A 426 70.57 -36.58 -7.39
C ILE A 426 70.86 -35.07 -7.30
N SER A 427 70.53 -34.43 -6.18
CA SER A 427 70.67 -32.98 -5.98
C SER A 427 72.11 -32.46 -6.10
N LYS A 428 73.11 -33.33 -5.89
CA LYS A 428 74.54 -33.01 -6.02
C LYS A 428 75.09 -33.15 -7.44
N LEU A 429 74.31 -33.69 -8.38
CA LEU A 429 74.74 -33.91 -9.76
C LEU A 429 74.55 -32.65 -10.63
N ARG A 430 75.53 -32.39 -11.50
CA ARG A 430 75.38 -31.40 -12.60
C ARG A 430 74.41 -31.92 -13.65
N SER A 431 73.85 -31.04 -14.50
CA SER A 431 72.85 -31.38 -15.52
C SER A 431 73.22 -32.59 -16.40
N GLY A 432 74.44 -32.62 -16.95
CA GLY A 432 74.92 -33.75 -17.76
C GLY A 432 75.15 -35.06 -16.99
N HIS A 433 75.34 -35.01 -15.68
CA HIS A 433 75.53 -36.21 -14.84
C HIS A 433 74.20 -36.85 -14.42
N MET A 434 73.12 -36.06 -14.31
CA MET A 434 71.77 -36.61 -14.11
C MET A 434 71.36 -37.50 -15.28
N ASP A 435 71.72 -37.12 -16.52
CA ASP A 435 71.45 -37.87 -17.75
C ASP A 435 72.00 -39.30 -17.68
N LYS A 436 73.26 -39.44 -17.24
CA LYS A 436 73.92 -40.75 -17.04
C LYS A 436 73.26 -41.58 -15.94
N ALA A 437 72.91 -40.97 -14.81
CA ALA A 437 72.28 -41.69 -13.70
C ALA A 437 70.92 -42.26 -14.12
N VAL A 438 70.10 -41.48 -14.83
CA VAL A 438 68.81 -41.94 -15.37
C VAL A 438 69.01 -43.04 -16.40
N GLN A 439 69.98 -42.90 -17.31
CA GLN A 439 70.30 -43.93 -18.28
C GLN A 439 70.63 -45.27 -17.61
N LYS A 440 71.53 -45.28 -16.61
CA LYS A 440 71.92 -46.50 -15.89
C LYS A 440 70.74 -47.23 -15.24
N VAL A 441 69.75 -46.49 -14.74
CA VAL A 441 68.55 -47.06 -14.12
C VAL A 441 67.70 -47.75 -15.17
N ILE A 442 67.49 -47.08 -16.29
CA ILE A 442 66.68 -47.61 -17.38
C ILE A 442 67.36 -48.84 -17.99
N ASP A 443 68.66 -48.78 -18.21
CA ASP A 443 69.46 -49.91 -18.70
C ASP A 443 69.38 -51.08 -17.71
N SER A 444 69.48 -50.83 -16.40
CA SER A 444 69.27 -51.86 -15.35
C SER A 444 67.90 -52.54 -15.42
N VAL A 445 66.83 -51.84 -15.82
CA VAL A 445 65.51 -52.48 -16.06
C VAL A 445 65.57 -53.42 -17.26
N PHE A 446 66.20 -53.00 -18.36
CA PHE A 446 66.32 -53.82 -19.57
C PHE A 446 67.20 -55.06 -19.32
N ASP A 447 68.25 -54.93 -18.51
CA ASP A 447 69.16 -56.02 -18.17
C ASP A 447 68.54 -57.01 -17.17
N ALA A 448 67.60 -56.56 -16.33
CA ALA A 448 66.96 -57.34 -15.28
C ALA A 448 66.10 -58.54 -15.75
N SER A 449 65.79 -58.64 -17.06
CA SER A 449 64.97 -59.71 -17.65
C SER A 449 63.69 -59.99 -16.87
N LEU A 450 62.89 -58.93 -16.65
CA LEU A 450 61.68 -58.98 -15.83
C LEU A 450 60.57 -59.86 -16.48
N PRO A 451 59.74 -60.56 -15.68
CA PRO A 451 58.60 -61.30 -16.20
C PRO A 451 57.52 -60.35 -16.74
N GLU A 452 56.80 -60.77 -17.79
CA GLU A 452 55.67 -60.00 -18.30
C GLU A 452 54.52 -59.96 -17.29
N SER A 453 53.85 -58.80 -17.21
CA SER A 453 52.74 -58.58 -16.29
C SER A 453 51.82 -57.47 -16.78
N SER A 454 50.51 -57.74 -16.79
CA SER A 454 49.48 -56.72 -17.02
C SER A 454 49.16 -55.89 -15.78
N GLN A 455 49.61 -56.34 -14.60
CA GLN A 455 49.41 -55.64 -13.33
C GLN A 455 50.62 -54.80 -12.97
N LEU A 456 50.40 -53.65 -12.33
CA LEU A 456 51.47 -52.82 -11.79
C LEU A 456 52.23 -53.58 -10.68
N LYS A 457 53.55 -53.71 -10.86
CA LYS A 457 54.49 -54.36 -9.94
C LYS A 457 55.43 -53.39 -9.24
N ALA A 458 55.80 -52.28 -9.90
CA ALA A 458 56.64 -51.24 -9.32
C ALA A 458 56.40 -49.91 -10.05
N MET A 459 56.82 -48.81 -9.41
CA MET A 459 56.72 -47.46 -9.98
C MET A 459 58.08 -46.76 -9.97
N LEU A 460 58.50 -46.22 -11.10
CA LEU A 460 59.62 -45.28 -11.17
C LEU A 460 59.09 -43.85 -11.16
N VAL A 461 59.71 -42.95 -10.42
CA VAL A 461 59.31 -41.54 -10.35
C VAL A 461 60.49 -40.66 -10.73
N PHE A 462 60.29 -39.79 -11.71
CA PHE A 462 61.28 -38.81 -12.13
C PHE A 462 60.73 -37.42 -11.81
N ASP A 463 61.21 -36.83 -10.72
CA ASP A 463 60.86 -35.46 -10.36
C ASP A 463 61.72 -34.47 -11.16
N GLU A 464 61.12 -33.35 -11.55
CA GLU A 464 61.69 -32.37 -12.47
C GLU A 464 62.32 -32.96 -13.74
N VAL A 465 61.67 -33.95 -14.36
CA VAL A 465 62.15 -34.68 -15.54
C VAL A 465 62.46 -33.77 -16.75
N HIS A 466 61.94 -32.54 -16.78
CA HIS A 466 62.31 -31.53 -17.78
C HIS A 466 63.81 -31.22 -17.79
N ARG A 467 64.53 -31.41 -16.68
CA ARG A 467 65.99 -31.25 -16.62
C ARG A 467 66.74 -32.19 -17.59
N LEU A 468 66.11 -33.29 -18.01
CA LEU A 468 66.67 -34.24 -18.97
C LEU A 468 66.42 -33.85 -20.43
N LEU A 469 65.64 -32.80 -20.71
CA LEU A 469 65.35 -32.43 -22.10
C LEU A 469 66.59 -31.81 -22.77
N PRO A 470 66.74 -31.98 -24.09
CA PRO A 470 67.88 -31.43 -24.85
C PRO A 470 68.10 -29.94 -24.66
N LYS A 471 67.02 -29.16 -24.59
CA LYS A 471 67.08 -27.70 -24.39
C LYS A 471 67.63 -27.26 -23.02
N TYR A 472 67.70 -28.18 -22.05
CA TYR A 472 68.30 -27.96 -20.72
C TYR A 472 69.64 -28.71 -20.54
N GLY A 473 70.20 -29.24 -21.63
CA GLY A 473 71.50 -29.91 -21.65
C GLY A 473 71.46 -31.43 -21.48
N GLY A 474 70.28 -32.06 -21.55
CA GLY A 474 70.17 -33.52 -21.59
C GLY A 474 70.51 -34.11 -22.96
N THR A 475 70.97 -35.36 -23.00
CA THR A 475 71.37 -36.02 -24.26
C THR A 475 70.75 -37.42 -24.40
N ARG A 476 71.39 -38.46 -23.87
CA ARG A 476 71.01 -39.87 -24.04
C ARG A 476 69.99 -40.35 -23.02
N GLY A 477 69.91 -39.73 -21.86
CA GLY A 477 68.97 -40.10 -20.81
C GLY A 477 67.52 -39.87 -21.22
N TYR A 478 67.21 -38.81 -21.97
CA TYR A 478 65.86 -38.62 -22.54
C TYR A 478 65.49 -39.68 -23.58
N ILE A 479 66.45 -40.09 -24.43
CA ILE A 479 66.23 -41.18 -25.40
C ILE A 479 65.98 -42.51 -24.66
N SER A 480 66.73 -42.75 -23.59
CA SER A 480 66.55 -43.92 -22.72
C SER A 480 65.18 -43.87 -22.04
N LEU A 481 64.76 -42.71 -21.53
CA LEU A 481 63.44 -42.47 -20.96
C LEU A 481 62.34 -42.82 -21.97
N GLU A 482 62.44 -42.32 -23.21
CA GLU A 482 61.49 -42.66 -24.28
C GLU A 482 61.43 -44.16 -24.59
N ARG A 483 62.57 -44.84 -24.57
CA ARG A 483 62.64 -46.29 -24.74
C ARG A 483 61.93 -47.00 -23.59
N GLY A 484 62.20 -46.60 -22.35
CA GLY A 484 61.53 -47.12 -21.15
C GLY A 484 60.01 -46.98 -21.25
N MET A 485 59.52 -45.80 -21.64
CA MET A 485 58.08 -45.54 -21.79
C MET A 485 57.36 -46.44 -22.81
N ARG A 486 58.06 -46.98 -23.81
CA ARG A 486 57.46 -47.88 -24.80
C ARG A 486 57.38 -49.32 -24.32
N GLU A 487 58.34 -49.71 -23.48
CA GLU A 487 58.61 -51.12 -23.16
C GLU A 487 58.18 -51.51 -21.75
N PHE A 488 58.30 -50.62 -20.76
CA PHE A 488 58.11 -50.93 -19.33
C PHE A 488 56.72 -51.45 -18.98
N ARG A 489 55.69 -51.02 -19.74
CA ARG A 489 54.32 -51.53 -19.60
C ARG A 489 54.23 -53.05 -19.73
N LYS A 490 55.12 -53.70 -20.49
CA LYS A 490 55.15 -55.16 -20.70
C LYS A 490 55.46 -55.90 -19.40
N TRP A 491 56.24 -55.29 -18.52
CA TRP A 491 56.72 -55.87 -17.26
C TRP A 491 55.94 -55.37 -16.03
N GLY A 492 54.82 -54.66 -16.23
CA GLY A 492 54.07 -54.05 -15.14
C GLY A 492 54.83 -52.94 -14.42
N LEU A 493 55.78 -52.29 -15.09
CA LEU A 493 56.57 -51.19 -14.52
C LEU A 493 55.99 -49.85 -14.98
N GLY A 494 55.47 -49.08 -14.04
CA GLY A 494 54.95 -47.74 -14.28
C GLY A 494 56.04 -46.67 -14.20
N MET A 495 55.76 -45.49 -14.77
CA MET A 495 56.60 -44.31 -14.61
C MET A 495 55.73 -43.10 -14.26
N ILE A 496 56.07 -42.36 -13.22
CA ILE A 496 55.58 -41.02 -12.94
C ILE A 496 56.64 -40.03 -13.43
N MET A 497 56.26 -39.14 -14.33
CA MET A 497 57.08 -38.01 -14.75
C MET A 497 56.48 -36.73 -14.21
N ILE A 498 57.25 -35.93 -13.51
CA ILE A 498 56.81 -34.65 -12.96
C ILE A 498 57.54 -33.53 -13.68
N SER A 499 56.78 -32.62 -14.30
CA SER A 499 57.36 -31.53 -15.07
C SER A 499 56.58 -30.23 -14.95
N GLN A 500 57.27 -29.10 -15.14
CA GLN A 500 56.66 -27.78 -15.10
C GLN A 500 55.85 -27.45 -16.36
N VAL A 501 56.22 -28.00 -17.52
CA VAL A 501 55.61 -27.70 -18.82
C VAL A 501 55.34 -28.99 -19.58
N LEU A 502 54.09 -29.24 -20.00
CA LEU A 502 53.74 -30.46 -20.74
C LEU A 502 54.15 -30.41 -22.20
N SER A 503 54.10 -29.23 -22.83
CA SER A 503 54.44 -29.05 -24.24
C SER A 503 55.87 -29.45 -24.59
N ASP A 504 56.70 -29.57 -23.57
CA ASP A 504 58.11 -29.96 -23.68
C ASP A 504 58.31 -31.45 -23.98
N PHE A 505 57.31 -32.30 -23.67
CA PHE A 505 57.32 -33.71 -24.03
C PHE A 505 56.58 -33.91 -25.34
N ARG A 506 57.34 -34.14 -26.42
CA ARG A 506 56.81 -34.41 -27.77
C ARG A 506 56.99 -35.88 -28.14
N GLY A 507 56.30 -36.31 -29.18
CA GLY A 507 56.51 -37.63 -29.79
C GLY A 507 56.16 -38.79 -28.86
N ALA A 508 57.14 -39.67 -28.62
CA ALA A 508 56.92 -40.98 -28.02
C ALA A 508 56.56 -40.94 -26.53
N VAL A 509 57.10 -40.00 -25.75
CA VAL A 509 56.71 -39.84 -24.34
C VAL A 509 55.20 -39.62 -24.25
N ARG A 510 54.67 -38.66 -25.03
CA ARG A 510 53.25 -38.31 -24.99
C ARG A 510 52.34 -39.42 -25.52
N ALA A 511 52.78 -40.16 -26.54
CA ALA A 511 52.00 -41.24 -27.12
C ALA A 511 51.84 -42.46 -26.18
N ASN A 512 52.73 -42.61 -25.20
CA ASN A 512 52.75 -43.75 -24.28
C ASN A 512 52.31 -43.40 -22.85
N VAL A 513 51.86 -42.16 -22.60
CA VAL A 513 51.25 -41.79 -21.31
C VAL A 513 49.73 -41.98 -21.39
N GLY A 514 49.20 -42.86 -20.55
CA GLY A 514 47.78 -43.14 -20.37
C GLY A 514 47.12 -42.24 -19.32
N THR A 515 47.86 -41.85 -18.28
CA THR A 515 47.33 -41.04 -17.16
C THR A 515 47.96 -39.66 -17.11
N GLU A 516 47.15 -38.60 -17.03
CA GLU A 516 47.62 -37.21 -16.96
C GLU A 516 47.05 -36.50 -15.72
N LEU A 517 47.93 -36.01 -14.84
CA LEU A 517 47.56 -35.10 -13.75
C LEU A 517 47.85 -33.67 -14.18
N GLN A 518 46.81 -32.95 -14.60
CA GLN A 518 46.91 -31.54 -14.98
C GLN A 518 46.55 -30.64 -13.79
N LEU A 519 47.55 -29.96 -13.25
CA LEU A 519 47.39 -28.92 -12.24
C LEU A 519 47.37 -27.52 -12.88
N ARG A 520 47.12 -26.50 -12.05
CA ARG A 520 47.03 -25.11 -12.48
C ARG A 520 48.24 -24.68 -13.30
N THR A 521 48.01 -24.15 -14.50
CA THR A 521 49.07 -23.62 -15.38
C THR A 521 48.62 -22.32 -16.02
N LYS A 522 49.59 -21.43 -16.27
CA LYS A 522 49.40 -20.20 -17.05
C LYS A 522 50.04 -20.30 -18.44
N TYR A 523 50.68 -21.42 -18.74
CA TYR A 523 51.41 -21.60 -19.99
C TYR A 523 50.44 -21.79 -21.16
N SER A 524 50.51 -20.91 -22.14
CA SER A 524 49.56 -20.87 -23.26
C SER A 524 49.51 -22.16 -24.06
N GLY A 525 50.65 -22.84 -24.26
CA GLY A 525 50.70 -24.12 -24.97
C GLY A 525 49.90 -25.23 -24.25
N ASP A 526 49.98 -25.28 -22.92
CA ASP A 526 49.24 -26.26 -22.12
C ASP A 526 47.74 -25.91 -22.10
N LEU A 527 47.40 -24.62 -22.00
CA LEU A 527 46.02 -24.15 -22.03
C LEU A 527 45.34 -24.39 -23.38
N ASN A 528 46.03 -24.13 -24.48
CA ASN A 528 45.54 -24.42 -25.83
C ASN A 528 45.31 -25.92 -26.01
N ARG A 529 46.23 -26.76 -25.51
CA ARG A 529 46.08 -28.20 -25.52
C ARG A 529 44.86 -28.67 -24.72
N VAL A 530 44.65 -28.16 -23.51
CA VAL A 530 43.47 -28.47 -22.69
C VAL A 530 42.19 -28.03 -23.41
N LYS A 531 42.22 -26.86 -24.06
CA LYS A 531 41.11 -26.32 -24.87
C LYS A 531 40.74 -27.25 -26.02
N GLU A 532 41.73 -27.75 -26.75
CA GLU A 532 41.54 -28.65 -27.89
C GLU A 532 41.06 -30.03 -27.47
N LYS A 533 41.64 -30.61 -26.40
CA LYS A 533 41.34 -31.98 -25.95
C LYS A 533 40.03 -32.09 -25.17
N TYR A 534 39.73 -31.10 -24.31
CA TYR A 534 38.63 -31.17 -23.34
C TYR A 534 37.61 -30.03 -23.49
N GLY A 535 37.93 -28.97 -24.23
CA GLY A 535 37.06 -27.81 -24.46
C GLY A 535 37.41 -26.59 -23.60
N GLY A 536 36.98 -25.40 -24.04
CA GLY A 536 37.32 -24.11 -23.39
C GLY A 536 36.81 -23.94 -21.95
N ASN A 537 35.83 -24.75 -21.57
CA ASN A 537 35.28 -24.81 -20.23
C ASN A 537 36.28 -25.38 -19.20
N TYR A 538 37.07 -26.40 -19.57
CA TYR A 538 38.14 -26.96 -18.71
C TYR A 538 39.31 -25.98 -18.55
N VAL A 539 39.59 -25.17 -19.56
CA VAL A 539 40.64 -24.14 -19.50
C VAL A 539 40.34 -23.14 -18.38
N LYS A 540 39.09 -22.68 -18.25
CA LYS A 540 38.69 -21.75 -17.19
C LYS A 540 38.96 -22.33 -15.80
N ALA A 541 38.77 -23.64 -15.62
CA ALA A 541 39.00 -24.34 -14.36
C ALA A 541 40.50 -24.56 -14.06
N VAL A 542 41.33 -24.75 -15.09
CA VAL A 542 42.79 -24.90 -14.96
C VAL A 542 43.50 -23.55 -14.73
N VAL A 543 42.89 -22.42 -15.14
CA VAL A 543 43.48 -21.08 -14.97
C VAL A 543 43.07 -20.39 -13.67
N LYS A 544 41.77 -20.47 -13.30
CA LYS A 544 41.26 -19.97 -12.00
C LYS A 544 41.79 -20.82 -10.85
#